data_AF-A5FKK4-F1
#
_entry.id   AF-A5FKK4-F1
#
_cell.length_a   1.000
_cell.length_b   1.000
_cell.length_c   1.000
_cell.angle_alpha   90.00
_cell.angle_beta   90.00
_cell.angle_gamma   90.00
#
_symmetry.space_group_name_H-M   'P 1'
#
loop_
_entity.id
_entity.type
_entity.pdbx_description
1 polymer ?
#
loop_
_entity_poly.entity_id
_entity_poly.type
_entity_poly.pdbx_seq_one_letter_code
_entity_poly.pdbx_strand_id
1 'polypeptide(L)'
;MGFSFNTFFGYENQINELKDQVLIYGFAGIIFGILGLLFIAVLLRKIGLNTINSFFVNPLMLALGLTLLVSILPTIILYVVALDISGVKIVYSWITIFIGMVLYVMFNLETIKSFFKEFGKMTEQQEFRNRKR
;
A
#
# COMPACT_ATOMS: atom_id res chain seq x y z
N MET A 1 -32.05 4.65 -6.08
CA MET A 1 -31.36 3.73 -5.15
C MET A 1 -30.26 4.51 -4.48
N GLY A 2 -30.36 4.77 -3.18
CA GLY A 2 -29.34 5.53 -2.45
C GLY A 2 -28.12 4.65 -2.19
N PHE A 3 -26.92 5.22 -2.33
CA PHE A 3 -25.70 4.57 -1.90
C PHE A 3 -25.77 4.30 -0.39
N SER A 4 -25.58 3.05 0.03
CA SER A 4 -25.51 2.66 1.43
C SER A 4 -24.10 2.21 1.76
N PHE A 5 -23.50 2.75 2.82
CA PHE A 5 -22.16 2.34 3.29
C PHE A 5 -22.11 0.92 3.84
N ASN A 6 -23.25 0.22 3.86
CA ASN A 6 -23.32 -1.21 4.15
C ASN A 6 -23.40 -2.08 2.89
N THR A 7 -23.49 -1.48 1.69
CA THR A 7 -23.52 -2.19 0.40
C THR A 7 -22.14 -2.30 -0.23
N PHE A 8 -21.78 -3.45 -0.79
CA PHE A 8 -20.53 -3.75 -1.48
C PHE A 8 -20.81 -4.71 -2.65
N PHE A 9 -21.34 -4.18 -3.75
CA PHE A 9 -21.58 -4.91 -4.99
C PHE A 9 -22.38 -6.23 -4.82
N GLY A 10 -23.24 -6.36 -3.81
CA GLY A 10 -24.02 -7.58 -3.54
C GLY A 10 -23.30 -8.65 -2.70
N TYR A 11 -22.10 -8.35 -2.18
CA TYR A 11 -21.29 -9.25 -1.35
C TYR A 11 -21.32 -8.91 0.15
N GLU A 12 -22.28 -8.11 0.58
CA GLU A 12 -22.33 -7.54 1.94
C GLU A 12 -22.38 -8.62 3.01
N ASN A 13 -23.24 -9.61 2.82
CA ASN A 13 -23.48 -10.67 3.79
C ASN A 13 -22.23 -11.53 3.94
N GLN A 14 -21.60 -11.92 2.84
CA GLN A 14 -20.38 -12.73 2.85
C GLN A 14 -19.22 -11.98 3.51
N ILE A 15 -19.07 -10.69 3.22
CA ILE A 15 -18.02 -9.85 3.84
C ILE A 15 -18.26 -9.69 5.34
N ASN A 16 -19.52 -9.59 5.77
CA ASN A 16 -19.88 -9.44 7.18
C ASN A 16 -19.85 -10.75 7.97
N GLU A 17 -20.06 -11.89 7.32
CA GLU A 17 -19.95 -13.22 7.92
C GLU A 17 -18.49 -13.67 8.04
N LEU A 18 -17.64 -13.27 7.10
CA LEU A 18 -16.23 -13.68 7.01
C LEU A 18 -15.25 -12.53 7.29
N LYS A 19 -15.56 -11.65 8.24
CA LYS A 19 -14.76 -10.44 8.54
C LYS A 19 -13.28 -10.74 8.75
N ASP A 20 -12.96 -11.81 9.46
CA ASP A 20 -11.58 -12.21 9.77
C ASP A 20 -10.82 -12.59 8.49
N GLN A 21 -11.49 -13.31 7.59
CA GLN A 21 -10.90 -13.66 6.30
C GLN A 21 -10.71 -12.43 5.42
N VAL A 22 -11.66 -11.49 5.42
CA VAL A 22 -11.56 -10.23 4.67
C VAL A 22 -10.32 -9.45 5.11
N LEU A 23 -10.02 -9.41 6.41
CA LEU A 23 -8.81 -8.79 6.93
C LEU A 23 -7.53 -9.50 6.49
N ILE A 24 -7.48 -10.82 6.67
CA ILE A 24 -6.32 -11.63 6.32
C ILE A 24 -6.03 -11.50 4.81
N TYR A 25 -7.06 -11.69 3.98
CA TYR A 25 -6.92 -11.59 2.52
C TYR A 25 -6.68 -10.17 2.05
N GLY A 26 -7.17 -9.16 2.77
CA GLY A 26 -6.79 -7.78 2.52
C GLY A 26 -5.27 -7.62 2.65
N PHE A 27 -4.69 -7.94 3.81
CA PHE A 27 -3.26 -7.72 4.05
C PHE A 27 -2.41 -8.60 3.13
N ALA A 28 -2.82 -9.86 2.94
CA ALA A 28 -2.20 -10.76 1.99
C ALA A 28 -2.26 -10.18 0.56
N GLY A 29 -3.39 -9.59 0.16
CA GLY A 29 -3.56 -8.94 -1.14
C GLY A 29 -2.56 -7.81 -1.37
N ILE A 30 -2.26 -7.00 -0.35
CA ILE A 30 -1.22 -5.97 -0.45
C ILE A 30 0.17 -6.59 -0.64
N ILE A 31 0.51 -7.60 0.18
CA ILE A 31 1.82 -8.27 0.12
C ILE A 31 2.01 -8.98 -1.22
N PHE A 32 1.03 -9.80 -1.63
CA PHE A 32 1.06 -10.50 -2.91
C PHE A 32 0.97 -9.53 -4.10
N GLY A 33 0.30 -8.38 -3.94
CA GLY A 33 0.32 -7.29 -4.90
C GLY A 33 1.73 -6.74 -5.12
N ILE A 34 2.49 -6.49 -4.04
CA ILE A 34 3.89 -6.07 -4.12
C ILE A 34 4.74 -7.15 -4.79
N LEU A 35 4.58 -8.43 -4.41
CA LEU A 35 5.31 -9.55 -5.03
C LEU A 35 4.98 -9.70 -6.53
N GLY A 36 3.72 -9.57 -6.91
CA GLY A 36 3.28 -9.59 -8.29
C GLY A 36 3.86 -8.43 -9.10
N LEU A 37 3.87 -7.22 -8.54
CA LEU A 37 4.49 -6.06 -9.17
C LEU A 37 6.01 -6.20 -9.27
N LEU A 38 6.69 -6.80 -8.30
CA LEU A 38 8.11 -7.14 -8.39
C LEU A 38 8.38 -8.07 -9.58
N PHE A 39 7.55 -9.10 -9.75
CA PHE A 39 7.66 -10.01 -10.88
C PHE A 39 7.44 -9.27 -12.22
N ILE A 40 6.41 -8.43 -12.30
CA ILE A 40 6.15 -7.58 -13.47
C ILE A 40 7.33 -6.63 -13.74
N ALA A 41 7.90 -6.00 -12.71
CA ALA A 41 9.06 -5.11 -12.84
C ALA A 41 10.25 -5.82 -13.49
N VAL A 42 10.51 -7.08 -13.09
CA VAL A 42 11.58 -7.90 -13.69
C VAL A 42 11.28 -8.21 -15.16
N LEU A 43 10.03 -8.56 -15.50
CA LEU A 43 9.63 -8.81 -16.88
C LEU A 43 9.75 -7.54 -17.74
N LEU A 44 9.24 -6.39 -17.26
CA LEU A 44 9.33 -5.11 -17.96
C LEU A 44 10.78 -4.69 -18.21
N ARG A 45 11.68 -4.95 -17.24
CA ARG A 45 13.11 -4.69 -17.40
C ARG A 45 13.72 -5.55 -18.51
N LYS A 46 13.32 -6.82 -18.64
CA LYS A 46 13.81 -7.71 -19.69
C LYS A 46 13.41 -7.27 -21.09
N ILE A 47 12.23 -6.68 -21.25
CA ILE A 47 11.73 -6.19 -22.55
C ILE A 47 12.09 -4.72 -22.83
N GLY A 48 12.91 -4.08 -21.98
CA GLY A 48 13.39 -2.71 -22.18
C GLY A 48 12.39 -1.61 -21.79
N LEU A 49 11.24 -1.94 -21.19
CA LEU A 49 10.20 -0.98 -20.78
C LEU A 49 10.50 -0.35 -19.41
N ASN A 50 11.71 0.18 -19.25
CA ASN A 50 12.17 0.72 -17.97
C ASN A 50 11.41 2.00 -17.55
N THR A 51 10.89 2.76 -18.52
CA THR A 51 10.07 3.95 -18.28
C THR A 51 8.77 3.58 -17.55
N ILE A 52 8.06 2.54 -17.99
CA ILE A 52 6.84 2.06 -17.33
C ILE A 52 7.17 1.62 -15.90
N ASN A 53 8.30 0.94 -15.73
CA ASN A 53 8.75 0.50 -14.42
C ASN A 53 8.96 1.69 -13.46
N SER A 54 9.62 2.75 -13.93
CA SER A 54 9.92 3.95 -13.11
C SER A 54 8.70 4.83 -12.83
N PHE A 55 7.77 4.96 -13.77
CA PHE A 55 6.63 5.88 -13.66
C PHE A 55 5.35 5.23 -13.12
N PHE A 56 5.19 3.92 -13.25
CA PHE A 56 3.96 3.23 -12.82
C PHE A 56 4.25 2.14 -11.78
N VAL A 57 5.13 1.18 -12.07
CA VAL A 57 5.31 0.01 -11.20
C VAL A 57 5.95 0.38 -9.87
N ASN A 58 7.08 1.10 -9.89
CA ASN A 58 7.78 1.49 -8.67
C ASN A 58 6.94 2.43 -7.78
N PRO A 59 6.27 3.48 -8.32
CA PRO A 59 5.35 4.29 -7.52
C PRO A 59 4.18 3.49 -6.94
N LEU A 60 3.61 2.55 -7.71
CA LEU A 60 2.51 1.71 -7.23
C LEU A 60 2.95 0.75 -6.13
N MET A 61 4.14 0.16 -6.25
CA MET A 61 4.75 -0.67 -5.19
C MET A 61 4.99 0.15 -3.92
N LEU A 62 5.49 1.38 -4.06
CA LEU A 62 5.67 2.29 -2.93
C LEU A 62 4.33 2.63 -2.28
N ALA A 63 3.30 2.93 -3.08
CA ALA A 63 1.96 3.21 -2.58
C ALA A 63 1.41 2.01 -1.79
N LEU A 64 1.52 0.79 -2.31
CA LEU A 64 1.13 -0.43 -1.59
C LEU A 64 1.90 -0.61 -0.28
N GLY A 65 3.21 -0.35 -0.27
CA GLY A 65 4.02 -0.40 0.95
C GLY A 65 3.57 0.61 2.01
N LEU A 66 3.28 1.85 1.60
CA LEU A 66 2.74 2.88 2.49
C LEU A 66 1.32 2.52 2.96
N THR A 67 0.47 2.00 2.08
CA THR A 67 -0.86 1.50 2.44
C THR A 67 -0.76 0.40 3.49
N LEU A 68 0.19 -0.54 3.35
CA LEU A 68 0.42 -1.59 4.35
C LEU A 68 0.71 -0.99 5.72
N LEU A 69 1.62 -0.02 5.79
CA LEU A 69 2.01 0.62 7.05
C LEU A 69 0.86 1.44 7.66
N VAL A 70 0.19 2.25 6.84
CA VAL A 70 -0.84 3.18 7.33
C VAL A 70 -2.14 2.46 7.66
N SER A 71 -2.46 1.35 7.00
CA SER A 71 -3.70 0.60 7.25
C SER A 71 -3.73 -0.14 8.59
N ILE A 72 -2.58 -0.39 9.22
CA ILE A 72 -2.52 -1.12 10.52
C ILE A 72 -3.34 -0.41 11.60
N LEU A 73 -3.10 0.88 11.83
CA LEU A 73 -3.77 1.63 12.89
C LEU A 73 -5.29 1.75 12.69
N PRO A 74 -5.80 2.22 11.52
CA PRO A 74 -7.23 2.24 11.23
C PRO A 74 -7.87 0.86 11.37
N THR A 75 -7.16 -0.20 10.95
CA THR A 75 -7.68 -1.57 11.07
C THR A 75 -7.85 -1.99 12.52
N ILE A 76 -6.85 -1.74 13.38
CA ILE A 76 -6.95 -2.04 14.81
C ILE A 76 -8.11 -1.26 15.44
N ILE A 77 -8.25 0.03 15.13
CA ILE A 77 -9.31 0.87 15.68
C ILE A 77 -10.69 0.36 15.22
N LEU A 78 -10.88 0.12 13.92
CA LEU A 78 -12.17 -0.23 13.36
C LEU A 78 -12.60 -1.66 13.67
N TYR A 79 -11.66 -2.59 13.85
CA TYR A 79 -11.96 -4.00 14.07
C TYR A 79 -11.93 -4.41 15.55
N VAL A 80 -11.01 -3.86 16.36
CA VAL A 80 -10.84 -4.26 17.77
C VAL A 80 -11.58 -3.31 18.70
N VAL A 81 -11.55 -2.00 18.42
CA VAL A 81 -12.09 -0.98 19.34
C VAL A 81 -13.57 -0.68 19.04
N ALA A 82 -13.99 -0.76 17.78
CA ALA A 82 -15.36 -0.48 17.38
C ALA A 82 -16.17 -1.77 17.19
N LEU A 83 -16.85 -2.21 18.25
CA LEU A 83 -17.54 -3.51 18.37
C LEU A 83 -18.63 -3.78 17.31
N ASP A 84 -19.18 -2.75 16.64
CA ASP A 84 -20.33 -2.88 15.73
C ASP A 84 -20.04 -2.50 14.27
N ILE A 85 -18.77 -2.45 13.86
CA ILE A 85 -18.44 -2.08 12.48
C ILE A 85 -18.63 -3.28 11.53
N SER A 86 -19.33 -3.02 10.42
CA SER A 86 -19.50 -3.98 9.32
C SER A 86 -18.17 -4.19 8.59
N GLY A 87 -17.90 -5.43 8.15
CA GLY A 87 -16.70 -5.74 7.36
C GLY A 87 -16.64 -4.91 6.08
N VAL A 88 -17.81 -4.58 5.52
CA VAL A 88 -17.94 -3.69 4.35
C VAL A 88 -17.30 -2.31 4.60
N LYS A 89 -17.49 -1.74 5.79
CA LYS A 89 -16.88 -0.44 6.14
C LYS A 89 -15.36 -0.55 6.28
N ILE A 90 -14.85 -1.69 6.77
CA ILE A 90 -13.41 -1.95 6.83
C ILE A 90 -12.83 -1.99 5.40
N VAL A 91 -13.49 -2.69 4.48
CA VAL A 91 -13.09 -2.73 3.06
C VAL A 91 -13.09 -1.33 2.44
N TYR A 92 -14.13 -0.53 2.68
CA TYR A 92 -14.16 0.86 2.20
C TYR A 92 -13.03 1.70 2.78
N SER A 93 -12.76 1.59 4.08
CA SER A 93 -11.64 2.28 4.72
C SER A 93 -10.31 1.94 4.02
N TRP A 94 -10.09 0.67 3.72
CA TRP A 94 -8.88 0.21 3.05
C TRP A 94 -8.76 0.72 1.63
N ILE A 95 -9.85 0.69 0.85
CA ILE A 95 -9.88 1.27 -0.50
C ILE A 95 -9.56 2.76 -0.44
N THR A 96 -10.13 3.50 0.51
CA THR A 96 -9.85 4.93 0.71
C THR A 96 -8.38 5.18 1.04
N ILE A 97 -7.79 4.40 1.96
CA ILE A 97 -6.37 4.53 2.32
C ILE A 97 -5.49 4.23 1.10
N PHE A 98 -5.79 3.16 0.36
CA PHE A 98 -5.03 2.81 -0.83
C PHE A 98 -5.07 3.92 -1.88
N ILE A 99 -6.25 4.42 -2.24
CA ILE A 99 -6.39 5.52 -3.20
C ILE A 99 -5.65 6.77 -2.69
N GLY A 100 -5.80 7.10 -1.41
CA GLY A 100 -5.08 8.21 -0.79
C GLY A 100 -3.57 8.10 -0.92
N MET A 101 -3.01 6.90 -0.67
CA MET A 101 -1.57 6.64 -0.80
C MET A 101 -1.10 6.66 -2.25
N VAL A 102 -1.90 6.13 -3.19
CA VAL A 102 -1.59 6.22 -4.62
C VAL A 102 -1.50 7.68 -5.06
N LEU A 103 -2.50 8.49 -4.71
CA LEU A 103 -2.50 9.92 -5.03
C LEU A 103 -1.32 10.64 -4.36
N TYR A 104 -1.08 10.38 -3.07
CA TYR A 104 0.04 10.95 -2.34
C TYR A 104 1.38 10.65 -3.01
N VAL A 105 1.62 9.39 -3.37
CA VAL A 105 2.86 8.99 -4.05
C VAL A 105 2.96 9.62 -5.44
N MET A 106 1.88 9.66 -6.23
CA MET A 106 1.92 10.27 -7.56
C MET A 106 2.25 11.77 -7.50
N PHE A 107 1.64 12.52 -6.58
CA PHE A 107 1.86 13.96 -6.47
C PHE A 107 3.20 14.32 -5.82
N ASN A 108 3.76 13.44 -4.98
CA ASN A 108 4.99 13.73 -4.22
C ASN A 108 6.19 12.87 -4.65
N LEU A 109 6.11 12.21 -5.81
CA LEU A 109 7.12 11.24 -6.24
C LEU A 109 8.54 11.83 -6.30
N GLU A 110 8.68 13.06 -6.80
CA GLU A 110 9.98 13.74 -6.89
C GLU A 110 10.56 14.06 -5.52
N THR A 111 9.73 14.58 -4.61
CA THR A 111 10.11 14.86 -3.22
C THR A 111 10.54 13.59 -2.49
N ILE A 112 9.77 12.51 -2.64
CA ILE A 112 10.09 11.20 -2.05
C ILE A 112 11.43 10.69 -2.59
N LYS A 113 11.66 10.75 -3.91
CA LYS A 113 12.95 10.36 -4.52
C LYS A 113 14.11 11.18 -3.98
N SER A 114 13.94 12.48 -3.79
CA SER A 114 14.98 13.35 -3.22
C SER A 114 15.32 12.94 -1.79
N PHE A 115 14.31 12.72 -0.96
CA PHE A 115 14.48 12.31 0.43
C PHE A 115 15.28 11.00 0.56
N PHE A 116 14.94 9.98 -0.23
CA PHE A 116 15.68 8.72 -0.23
C PHE A 116 17.13 8.88 -0.74
N LYS A 117 17.36 9.74 -1.73
CA LYS A 117 18.70 10.01 -2.25
C LYS A 117 19.59 10.71 -1.21
N GLU A 118 19.03 11.63 -0.44
CA GLU A 118 19.74 12.31 0.65
C GLU A 118 20.04 11.37 1.81
N PHE A 119 19.09 10.51 2.18
CA PHE A 119 19.29 9.46 3.18
C PHE A 119 20.47 8.54 2.81
N GLY A 120 20.52 8.09 1.55
CA GLY A 120 21.62 7.24 1.06
C GLY A 120 23.00 7.90 1.19
N LYS A 121 23.11 9.19 0.86
CA LYS A 121 24.37 9.95 0.98
C LYS A 121 24.84 10.09 2.43
N MET A 122 23.92 10.30 3.37
CA MET A 122 24.25 10.37 4.79
C MET A 122 24.82 9.06 5.31
N THR A 123 24.24 7.92 4.92
CA THR A 123 24.76 6.59 5.30
C THR A 123 26.16 6.33 4.72
N GLU A 124 26.42 6.67 3.46
CA GLU A 124 27.77 6.51 2.88
C GLU A 124 28.81 7.37 3.61
N GLN A 125 28.50 8.64 3.90
CA GLN A 125 29.41 9.53 4.62
C GLN A 125 29.73 9.03 6.04
N GLN A 126 28.75 8.45 6.73
CA GLN A 126 28.95 7.83 8.04
C GLN A 126 29.85 6.58 7.94
N GLU A 127 29.66 5.76 6.91
CA GLU A 127 30.48 4.58 6.67
C GLU A 127 31.94 4.94 6.36
N PHE A 128 32.17 5.96 5.51
CA PHE A 128 33.53 6.47 5.25
C PHE A 128 34.19 7.07 6.49
N ARG A 129 33.43 7.69 7.39
CA ARG A 129 33.96 8.26 8.64
C ARG A 129 34.36 7.16 9.64
N ASN A 130 33.60 6.06 9.71
CA ASN A 130 33.91 4.92 10.58
C ASN A 130 35.09 4.08 10.08
N ARG A 131 35.37 4.02 8.78
CA ARG A 131 36.55 3.31 8.22
C ARG A 131 37.88 4.08 8.37
N LYS A 132 37.84 5.36 8.75
CA LYS A 132 39.03 6.22 8.95
C LYS A 132 39.48 6.35 10.42
N ARG A 133 38.78 5.69 11.35
CA ARG A 133 39.22 5.50 12.74
C ARG A 133 39.78 4.09 12.90
#